data_AF-A0A257M5C7-F1
#
_entry.id   AF-A0A257M5C7-F1
#
_cell.length_a   1.000
_cell.length_b   1.000
_cell.length_c   1.000
_cell.angle_alpha   90.00
_cell.angle_beta   90.00
_cell.angle_gamma   90.00
#
_symmetry.space_group_name_H-M   'P 1'
#
loop_
_entity.id
_entity.type
_entity.pdbx_description
1 polymer ?
#
loop_
_entity_poly.entity_id
_entity_poly.type
_entity_poly.pdbx_seq_one_letter_code
_entity_poly.pdbx_strand_id
1 'polypeptide(L)'
;MNIVVEKQPKCLASLRVEIPADKVSGERARIVAGYSRQAKIPGFRQGKAPAKVVEKKYEKEITEELRDRLMQDGCDEALKQESLKVLDFGVPSSTEFLADGGFTFSTTLLLAPEIQLPEYKGVSVKVPPTAVPDEDIVAQLNTLRERFADFEVIEGRAAQAEDFAVIAYTSTTEGKPLDEFLGKPAGYLGGRDGFWVRLNEESFLPGFAVQLEGLNVGETRDVTVTIGDDFPLSDLRGKEVVFNVTIKELKSAKLPELDDELAAKLAPGKTMEEIKDIIRQNMEIERRRKIDDMKVNQIVEHFNSLVDFEIPEEL
;
A
#
# COMPACT_ATOMS: atom_id res chain seq x y z
N MET A 1 0.61 -27.70 -37.66
CA MET A 1 1.15 -27.63 -36.29
C MET A 1 0.28 -28.50 -35.43
N ASN A 2 0.88 -29.29 -34.56
CA ASN A 2 0.15 -30.07 -33.57
C ASN A 2 0.32 -29.36 -32.23
N ILE A 3 -0.79 -28.93 -31.63
CA ILE A 3 -0.80 -28.15 -30.39
C ILE A 3 -1.56 -28.99 -29.37
N VAL A 4 -0.88 -29.39 -28.30
CA VAL A 4 -1.45 -30.17 -27.21
C VAL A 4 -1.37 -29.31 -25.95
N VAL A 5 -2.51 -29.02 -25.35
CA VAL A 5 -2.61 -28.30 -24.09
C VAL A 5 -3.17 -29.22 -23.03
N GLU A 6 -2.40 -29.47 -21.98
CA GLU A 6 -2.83 -30.23 -20.82
C GLU A 6 -3.04 -29.27 -19.64
N LYS A 7 -4.30 -29.10 -19.22
CA LYS A 7 -4.65 -28.30 -18.04
C LYS A 7 -4.32 -29.09 -16.77
N GLN A 8 -3.59 -28.47 -15.85
CA GLN A 8 -3.22 -28.99 -14.55
C GLN A 8 -3.95 -28.23 -13.43
N PRO A 9 -4.06 -28.80 -12.21
CA PRO A 9 -4.57 -28.07 -11.04
C PRO A 9 -3.72 -26.83 -10.71
N LYS A 10 -4.30 -25.84 -10.01
CA LYS A 10 -3.70 -24.52 -9.69
C LYS A 10 -3.51 -23.56 -10.87
N CYS A 11 -4.41 -23.61 -11.85
CA CYS A 11 -4.36 -22.76 -13.04
C CYS A 11 -3.08 -22.91 -13.90
N LEU A 12 -2.34 -24.01 -13.76
CA LEU A 12 -1.20 -24.32 -14.61
C LEU A 12 -1.68 -25.08 -15.86
N ALA A 13 -1.06 -24.83 -17.00
CA ALA A 13 -1.28 -25.62 -18.21
C ALA A 13 0.04 -25.91 -18.92
N SER A 14 0.27 -27.16 -19.30
CA SER A 14 1.42 -27.52 -20.13
C SER A 14 1.03 -27.40 -21.60
N LEU A 15 1.66 -26.47 -22.31
CA LEU A 15 1.53 -26.28 -23.75
C LEU A 15 2.69 -26.99 -24.46
N ARG A 16 2.37 -27.97 -25.30
CA ARG A 16 3.31 -28.63 -26.21
C ARG A 16 2.94 -28.29 -27.65
N VAL A 17 3.86 -27.65 -28.36
CA VAL A 17 3.67 -27.27 -29.76
C VAL A 17 4.70 -27.98 -30.63
N GLU A 18 4.21 -28.63 -31.68
CA GLU A 18 5.02 -29.27 -32.71
C GLU A 18 4.79 -28.56 -34.06
N ILE A 19 5.86 -28.01 -34.59
CA ILE A 19 5.89 -27.23 -35.83
C ILE A 19 6.51 -28.08 -36.94
N PRO A 20 5.78 -28.31 -38.06
CA PRO A 20 6.28 -29.11 -39.17
C PRO A 20 7.44 -28.42 -39.89
N ALA A 21 8.33 -29.23 -40.48
CA ALA A 21 9.55 -28.79 -41.16
C ALA A 21 9.30 -27.78 -42.30
N ASP A 22 8.14 -27.82 -42.96
CA ASP A 22 7.76 -26.85 -43.99
C ASP A 22 7.62 -25.42 -43.45
N LYS A 23 7.03 -25.24 -42.26
CA LYS A 23 6.93 -23.92 -41.61
C LYS A 23 8.30 -23.47 -41.08
N VAL A 24 9.08 -24.38 -40.49
CA VAL A 24 10.43 -24.10 -39.97
C VAL A 24 11.37 -23.64 -41.08
N SER A 25 11.39 -24.34 -42.21
CA SER A 25 12.24 -24.00 -43.36
C SER A 25 11.82 -22.68 -44.01
N GLY A 26 10.52 -22.39 -44.09
CA GLY A 26 9.99 -21.11 -44.56
C GLY A 26 10.42 -19.93 -43.69
N GLU A 27 10.33 -20.06 -42.36
CA GLU A 27 10.73 -19.00 -41.44
C GLU A 27 12.26 -18.84 -41.38
N ARG A 28 13.01 -19.96 -41.45
CA ARG A 28 14.47 -19.94 -41.60
C ARG A 28 14.90 -19.17 -42.85
N ALA A 29 14.24 -19.41 -44.00
CA ALA A 29 14.54 -18.68 -45.23
C ALA A 29 14.26 -17.17 -45.11
N ARG A 30 13.24 -16.76 -44.35
CA ARG A 30 12.91 -15.35 -44.09
C ARG A 30 13.96 -14.68 -43.20
N ILE A 31 14.38 -15.34 -42.12
CA ILE A 31 15.43 -14.83 -41.22
C ILE A 31 16.75 -14.71 -41.99
N VAL A 32 17.12 -15.74 -42.75
CA VAL A 32 18.32 -15.72 -43.62
C VAL A 32 18.25 -14.59 -44.65
N ALA A 33 17.07 -14.32 -45.24
CA ALA A 33 16.89 -13.19 -46.15
C ALA A 33 17.07 -11.84 -45.44
N GLY A 34 16.58 -11.69 -44.21
CA GLY A 34 16.80 -10.49 -43.37
C GLY A 34 18.27 -10.27 -43.05
N TYR A 35 18.93 -11.30 -42.51
CA TYR A 35 20.37 -11.29 -42.21
C TYR A 35 21.21 -11.04 -43.46
N SER A 36 20.87 -11.63 -44.61
CA SER A 36 21.64 -11.44 -45.85
C SER A 36 21.68 -9.98 -46.31
N ARG A 37 20.65 -9.18 -46.01
CA ARG A 37 20.59 -7.74 -46.32
C ARG A 37 21.50 -6.91 -45.42
N GLN A 38 21.69 -7.34 -44.17
CA GLN A 38 22.45 -6.61 -43.15
C GLN A 38 23.88 -7.14 -42.94
N ALA A 39 24.15 -8.39 -43.33
CA ALA A 39 25.39 -9.09 -43.08
C ALA A 39 26.60 -8.44 -43.78
N LYS A 40 27.65 -8.15 -43.00
CA LYS A 40 28.98 -7.76 -43.49
C LYS A 40 29.86 -9.01 -43.54
N ILE A 41 30.07 -9.53 -44.75
CA ILE A 41 30.88 -10.72 -44.99
C ILE A 41 32.15 -10.30 -45.73
N PRO A 42 33.36 -10.60 -45.19
CA PRO A 42 34.61 -10.37 -45.89
C PRO A 42 34.59 -11.02 -47.29
N GLY A 43 34.87 -10.24 -48.33
CA GLY A 43 34.86 -10.70 -49.72
C GLY A 43 33.56 -10.45 -50.50
N PHE A 44 32.47 -10.04 -49.83
CA PHE A 44 31.21 -9.70 -50.51
C PHE A 44 30.76 -8.27 -50.16
N ARG A 45 30.21 -7.56 -51.15
CA ARG A 45 29.54 -6.29 -50.91
C ARG A 45 28.34 -6.53 -49.98
N GLN A 46 28.13 -5.65 -49.01
CA GLN A 46 27.00 -5.71 -48.08
C GLN A 46 25.69 -5.94 -48.83
N GLY A 47 24.89 -6.92 -48.38
CA GLY A 47 23.61 -7.26 -49.02
C GLY A 47 23.69 -8.16 -50.26
N LYS A 48 24.90 -8.56 -50.71
CA LYS A 48 25.11 -9.35 -51.93
C LYS A 48 25.85 -10.67 -51.70
N ALA A 49 26.02 -11.08 -50.44
CA ALA A 49 26.61 -12.37 -50.11
C ALA A 49 25.60 -13.52 -50.38
N PRO A 50 26.03 -14.66 -50.93
CA PRO A 50 25.16 -15.82 -51.10
C PRO A 50 24.62 -16.34 -49.76
N ALA A 51 23.34 -16.73 -49.73
CA ALA A 51 22.64 -17.20 -48.53
C ALA A 51 23.39 -18.31 -47.77
N LYS A 52 24.02 -19.25 -48.48
CA LYS A 52 24.81 -20.34 -47.89
C LYS A 52 26.04 -19.86 -47.09
N VAL A 53 26.63 -18.73 -47.48
CA VAL A 53 27.79 -18.14 -46.80
C VAL A 53 27.36 -17.34 -45.57
N VAL A 54 26.19 -16.70 -45.65
CA VAL A 54 25.57 -16.00 -44.52
C VAL A 54 25.14 -16.99 -43.44
N GLU A 55 24.45 -18.07 -43.83
CA GLU A 55 24.04 -19.15 -42.93
C GLU A 55 25.24 -19.74 -42.18
N LYS A 56 26.32 -20.07 -42.88
CA LYS A 56 27.50 -20.68 -42.24
C LYS A 56 28.22 -19.75 -41.26
N LYS A 57 28.12 -18.43 -41.46
CA LYS A 57 28.77 -17.45 -40.59
C LYS A 57 27.91 -17.08 -39.38
N TYR A 58 26.59 -16.98 -39.57
CA TYR A 58 25.62 -16.53 -38.57
C TYR A 58 24.71 -17.68 -38.09
N GLU A 59 25.18 -18.92 -38.20
CA GLU A 59 24.39 -20.12 -37.92
C GLU A 59 23.77 -20.12 -36.52
N LYS A 60 24.55 -19.73 -35.51
CA LYS A 60 24.10 -19.66 -34.11
C LYS A 60 23.01 -18.60 -33.92
N GLU A 61 23.26 -17.38 -34.37
CA GLU A 61 22.32 -16.24 -34.24
C GLU A 61 21.01 -16.51 -35.00
N ILE A 62 21.11 -17.08 -36.21
CA ILE A 62 19.93 -17.44 -37.02
C ILE A 62 19.13 -18.56 -36.35
N THR A 63 19.79 -19.53 -35.70
CA THR A 63 19.10 -20.64 -35.02
C THR A 63 18.43 -20.19 -33.72
N GLU A 64 19.07 -19.28 -32.96
CA GLU A 64 18.47 -18.65 -31.78
C GLU A 64 17.26 -17.78 -32.16
N GLU A 65 17.40 -16.88 -33.14
CA GLU A 65 16.29 -16.03 -33.59
C GLU A 65 15.14 -16.86 -34.21
N LEU A 66 15.48 -17.91 -34.95
CA LEU A 66 14.49 -18.85 -35.49
C LEU A 66 13.72 -19.54 -34.37
N ARG A 67 14.41 -20.00 -33.33
CA ARG A 67 13.79 -20.63 -32.18
C ARG A 67 12.85 -19.67 -31.46
N ASP A 68 13.28 -18.44 -31.18
CA ASP A 68 12.46 -17.45 -30.49
C ASP A 68 11.21 -17.09 -31.28
N ARG A 69 11.34 -16.87 -32.60
CA ARG A 69 10.18 -16.58 -33.46
C ARG A 69 9.21 -17.75 -33.59
N LEU A 70 9.73 -18.96 -33.76
CA LEU A 70 8.90 -20.17 -33.85
C LEU A 70 8.14 -20.42 -32.54
N MET A 71 8.76 -20.14 -31.40
CA MET A 71 8.09 -20.20 -30.10
C MET A 71 7.01 -19.13 -29.97
N GLN A 72 7.30 -17.89 -30.36
CA GLN A 72 6.32 -16.80 -30.32
C GLN A 72 5.12 -17.09 -31.22
N ASP A 73 5.35 -17.47 -32.48
CA ASP A 73 4.29 -17.82 -33.44
C ASP A 73 3.48 -19.04 -32.97
N GLY A 74 4.15 -20.05 -32.41
CA GLY A 74 3.52 -21.24 -31.85
C GLY A 74 2.62 -20.92 -30.65
N CYS A 75 3.07 -20.03 -29.75
CA CYS A 75 2.28 -19.54 -28.63
C CYS A 75 1.09 -18.70 -29.13
N ASP A 76 1.29 -17.78 -30.07
CA ASP A 76 0.22 -16.94 -30.62
C ASP A 76 -0.87 -17.75 -31.33
N GLU A 77 -0.50 -18.79 -32.09
CA GLU A 77 -1.47 -19.70 -32.70
C GLU A 77 -2.20 -20.55 -31.64
N ALA A 78 -1.50 -21.03 -30.61
CA ALA A 78 -2.11 -21.80 -29.50
C ALA A 78 -3.14 -20.96 -28.73
N LEU A 79 -2.79 -19.71 -28.39
CA LEU A 79 -3.69 -18.76 -27.72
C LEU A 79 -4.96 -18.49 -28.53
N LYS A 80 -4.82 -18.31 -29.84
CA LYS A 80 -5.97 -18.07 -30.74
C LYS A 80 -6.86 -19.30 -30.87
N GLN A 81 -6.28 -20.49 -30.92
CA GLN A 81 -7.03 -21.72 -31.16
C GLN A 81 -7.86 -22.15 -29.94
N GLU A 82 -7.33 -22.01 -28.72
CA GLU A 82 -8.06 -22.36 -27.49
C GLU A 82 -8.70 -21.16 -26.77
N SER A 83 -8.51 -19.92 -27.25
CA SER A 83 -9.03 -18.71 -26.61
C SER A 83 -8.65 -18.59 -25.12
N LEU A 84 -7.48 -19.09 -24.75
CA LEU A 84 -7.00 -19.09 -23.38
C LEU A 84 -6.57 -17.68 -22.96
N LYS A 85 -7.04 -17.25 -21.79
CA LYS A 85 -6.52 -16.05 -21.14
C LYS A 85 -5.30 -16.45 -20.33
N VAL A 86 -4.12 -16.32 -20.91
CA VAL A 86 -2.85 -16.58 -20.22
C VAL A 86 -2.46 -15.33 -19.43
N LEU A 87 -2.16 -15.49 -18.14
CA LEU A 87 -1.68 -14.44 -17.25
C LEU A 87 -0.16 -14.32 -17.32
N ASP A 88 0.54 -15.45 -17.37
CA ASP A 88 2.00 -15.47 -17.51
C ASP A 88 2.49 -16.66 -18.36
N PHE A 89 3.60 -16.44 -19.06
CA PHE A 89 4.30 -17.46 -19.81
C PHE A 89 5.51 -17.91 -19.01
N GLY A 90 5.45 -19.16 -18.52
CA GLY A 90 6.57 -19.75 -17.82
C GLY A 90 7.79 -19.99 -18.72
N VAL A 91 8.90 -20.36 -18.08
CA VAL A 91 10.14 -20.68 -18.77
C VAL A 91 9.95 -21.97 -19.59
N PRO A 92 10.32 -21.99 -20.89
CA PRO A 92 10.20 -23.17 -21.73
C PRO A 92 11.05 -24.32 -21.17
N SER A 93 10.39 -25.45 -20.89
CA SER A 93 11.00 -26.61 -20.23
C SER A 93 11.79 -27.49 -21.21
N SER A 94 11.40 -27.50 -22.48
CA SER A 94 12.09 -28.26 -23.53
C SER A 94 11.92 -27.58 -24.88
N THR A 95 12.99 -27.59 -25.69
CA THR A 95 13.04 -27.00 -27.02
C THR A 95 13.97 -27.86 -27.87
N GLU A 96 13.41 -28.63 -28.79
CA GLU A 96 14.15 -29.60 -29.56
C GLU A 96 13.83 -29.44 -31.05
N PHE A 97 14.88 -29.49 -31.86
CA PHE A 97 14.74 -29.68 -33.30
C PHE A 97 14.65 -31.19 -33.58
N LEU A 98 13.58 -31.62 -34.22
CA LEU A 98 13.37 -32.99 -34.63
C LEU A 98 14.32 -33.36 -35.77
N ALA A 99 14.69 -34.64 -35.88
CA ALA A 99 15.56 -35.15 -36.94
C ALA A 99 15.03 -34.87 -38.36
N ASP A 100 13.71 -34.72 -38.49
CA ASP A 100 13.00 -34.41 -39.74
C ASP A 100 12.99 -32.90 -40.08
N GLY A 101 13.64 -32.05 -39.27
CA GLY A 101 13.67 -30.59 -39.46
C GLY A 101 12.46 -29.84 -38.88
N GLY A 102 11.59 -30.54 -38.13
CA GLY A 102 10.53 -29.93 -37.33
C GLY A 102 11.08 -29.31 -36.03
N PHE A 103 10.26 -28.50 -35.36
CA PHE A 103 10.61 -27.88 -34.09
C PHE A 103 9.52 -28.16 -33.06
N THR A 104 9.91 -28.67 -31.89
CA THR A 104 9.00 -28.97 -30.78
C THR A 104 9.44 -28.18 -29.56
N PHE A 105 8.48 -27.52 -28.90
CA PHE A 105 8.72 -26.92 -27.60
C PHE A 105 7.60 -27.24 -26.62
N SER A 106 7.97 -27.27 -25.34
CA SER A 106 7.05 -27.41 -24.22
C SER A 106 7.25 -26.22 -23.29
N THR A 107 6.15 -25.57 -22.90
CA THR A 107 6.17 -24.48 -21.92
C THR A 107 5.02 -24.65 -20.94
N THR A 108 5.22 -24.17 -19.72
CA THR A 108 4.15 -24.07 -18.72
C THR A 108 3.52 -22.70 -18.83
N LEU A 109 2.19 -22.65 -18.92
CA LEU A 109 1.39 -21.45 -18.98
C LEU A 109 0.63 -21.31 -17.67
N LEU A 110 0.52 -20.08 -17.19
CA LEU A 110 -0.36 -19.74 -16.08
C LEU A 110 -1.64 -19.18 -16.66
N LEU A 111 -2.73 -19.93 -16.52
CA LEU A 111 -4.06 -19.58 -17.02
C LEU A 111 -4.76 -18.66 -16.03
N ALA A 112 -5.58 -17.74 -16.54
CA ALA A 112 -6.54 -17.03 -15.70
C ALA A 112 -7.59 -18.02 -15.19
N PRO A 113 -7.91 -18.01 -13.89
CA PRO A 113 -8.97 -18.86 -13.36
C PRO A 113 -10.30 -18.53 -14.05
N GLU A 114 -11.05 -19.57 -14.39
CA GLU A 114 -12.43 -19.39 -14.86
C GLU A 114 -13.32 -19.07 -13.65
N ILE A 115 -13.55 -17.78 -13.42
CA ILE A 115 -14.44 -17.31 -12.36
C ILE A 115 -15.88 -17.40 -12.84
N GLN A 116 -16.68 -18.27 -12.22
CA GLN A 116 -18.13 -18.25 -12.38
C GLN A 116 -18.71 -17.22 -11.41
N LEU A 117 -19.17 -16.09 -11.97
CA LEU A 117 -19.81 -15.03 -11.18
C LEU A 117 -21.19 -15.51 -10.69
N PRO A 118 -21.44 -15.58 -9.36
CA PRO A 118 -22.75 -15.91 -8.84
C PRO A 118 -23.75 -14.77 -9.13
N GLU A 119 -25.04 -15.03 -8.91
CA GLU A 119 -26.08 -14.01 -9.13
C GLU A 119 -25.80 -12.75 -8.31
N TYR A 120 -25.58 -11.63 -9.00
CA TYR A 120 -25.24 -10.35 -8.37
C TYR A 120 -26.46 -9.56 -7.89
N LYS A 121 -27.67 -10.00 -8.22
CA LYS A 121 -28.93 -9.34 -7.86
C LYS A 121 -29.48 -9.97 -6.58
N GLY A 122 -29.69 -9.17 -5.53
CA GLY A 122 -30.27 -9.63 -4.26
C GLY A 122 -29.37 -9.49 -3.04
N VAL A 123 -28.15 -8.97 -3.19
CA VAL A 123 -27.24 -8.72 -2.06
C VAL A 123 -27.83 -7.66 -1.13
N SER A 124 -28.14 -8.07 0.11
CA SER A 124 -28.67 -7.18 1.14
C SER A 124 -27.53 -6.50 1.89
N VAL A 125 -27.34 -5.21 1.63
CA VAL A 125 -26.29 -4.39 2.26
C VAL A 125 -26.89 -3.58 3.42
N LYS A 126 -26.25 -3.62 4.60
CA LYS A 126 -26.68 -2.84 5.76
C LYS A 126 -26.03 -1.46 5.71
N VAL A 127 -26.84 -0.44 5.44
CA VAL A 127 -26.39 0.95 5.33
C VAL A 127 -26.80 1.72 6.58
N PRO A 128 -25.85 2.31 7.34
CA PRO A 128 -26.18 3.20 8.43
C PRO A 128 -26.75 4.53 7.93
N PRO A 129 -27.49 5.28 8.76
CA PRO A 129 -28.08 6.56 8.36
C PRO A 129 -27.00 7.60 8.00
N THR A 130 -27.27 8.35 6.94
CA THR A 130 -26.41 9.41 6.39
C THR A 130 -26.55 10.75 7.09
N ALA A 131 -27.55 10.92 7.96
CA ALA A 131 -27.82 12.21 8.61
C ALA A 131 -26.66 12.59 9.55
N VAL A 132 -26.19 13.82 9.44
CA VAL A 132 -25.24 14.44 10.38
C VAL A 132 -26.08 15.19 11.41
N PRO A 133 -26.18 14.72 12.66
CA PRO A 133 -26.87 15.46 13.71
C PRO A 133 -26.11 16.76 14.02
N ASP A 134 -26.82 17.80 14.45
CA ASP A 134 -26.19 19.08 14.80
C ASP A 134 -25.21 18.95 15.98
N GLU A 135 -25.38 17.93 16.84
CA GLU A 135 -24.43 17.59 17.92
C GLU A 135 -23.04 17.26 17.38
N ASP A 136 -22.96 16.50 16.29
CA ASP A 136 -21.68 16.14 15.64
C ASP A 136 -20.99 17.39 15.07
N ILE A 137 -21.77 18.34 14.55
CA ILE A 137 -21.26 19.61 14.03
C ILE A 137 -20.72 20.47 15.18
N VAL A 138 -21.44 20.56 16.30
CA VAL A 138 -20.99 21.28 17.50
C VAL A 138 -19.72 20.65 18.07
N ALA A 139 -19.63 19.32 18.10
CA ALA A 139 -18.43 18.61 18.55
C ALA A 139 -17.22 18.92 17.67
N GLN A 140 -17.35 18.83 16.34
CA GLN A 140 -16.27 19.20 15.41
C GLN A 140 -15.86 20.66 15.56
N LEU A 141 -16.83 21.54 15.77
CA LEU A 141 -16.58 22.95 15.91
C LEU A 141 -15.88 23.26 17.24
N ASN A 142 -16.21 22.55 18.32
CA ASN A 142 -15.45 22.60 19.57
C ASN A 142 -14.02 22.07 19.38
N THR A 143 -13.82 20.97 18.65
CA THR A 143 -12.46 20.49 18.31
C THR A 143 -11.66 21.53 17.52
N LEU A 144 -12.31 22.25 16.59
CA LEU A 144 -11.67 23.36 15.89
C LEU A 144 -11.35 24.51 16.84
N ARG A 145 -12.26 24.88 17.75
CA ARG A 145 -12.01 25.91 18.77
C ARG A 145 -10.83 25.55 19.67
N GLU A 146 -10.69 24.29 20.06
CA GLU A 146 -9.55 23.82 20.85
C GLU A 146 -8.23 23.97 20.08
N ARG A 147 -8.22 23.71 18.77
CA ARG A 147 -7.00 23.87 17.94
C ARG A 147 -6.59 25.33 17.76
N PHE A 148 -7.55 26.24 17.75
CA PHE A 148 -7.33 27.68 17.61
C PHE A 148 -7.42 28.41 18.95
N ALA A 149 -7.37 27.69 20.07
CA ALA A 149 -7.38 28.28 21.39
C ALA A 149 -6.14 29.18 21.58
N ASP A 150 -6.37 30.36 22.14
CA ASP A 150 -5.28 31.23 22.55
C ASP A 150 -4.78 30.73 23.92
N PHE A 151 -3.46 30.59 24.06
CA PHE A 151 -2.84 30.05 25.26
C PHE A 151 -2.31 31.20 26.13
N GLU A 152 -2.95 31.45 27.27
CA GLU A 152 -2.50 32.42 28.26
C GLU A 152 -1.64 31.71 29.31
N VAL A 153 -0.46 32.28 29.63
CA VAL A 153 0.41 31.75 30.69
C VAL A 153 -0.26 31.98 32.04
N ILE A 154 -0.43 30.91 32.82
CA ILE A 154 -0.96 30.99 34.18
C ILE A 154 0.21 31.08 35.15
N GLU A 155 0.29 32.17 35.89
CA GLU A 155 1.23 32.32 36.99
C GLU A 155 0.51 32.17 38.33
N GLY A 156 1.03 31.32 39.23
CA GLY A 156 0.54 31.21 40.61
C GLY A 156 -0.63 30.25 40.86
N ARG A 157 -0.99 29.39 39.89
CA ARG A 157 -1.95 28.28 40.07
C ARG A 157 -1.27 26.94 39.85
N ALA A 158 -1.65 25.93 40.62
CA ALA A 158 -1.30 24.54 40.36
C ALA A 158 -1.98 24.04 39.08
N ALA A 159 -1.34 23.09 38.40
CA ALA A 159 -1.83 22.47 37.18
C ALA A 159 -3.21 21.81 37.39
N GLN A 160 -4.16 22.04 36.48
CA GLN A 160 -5.48 21.40 36.53
C GLN A 160 -5.74 20.54 35.31
N ALA A 161 -6.75 19.66 35.41
CA ALA A 161 -7.29 18.96 34.27
C ALA A 161 -7.66 19.95 33.15
N GLU A 162 -7.32 19.60 31.93
CA GLU A 162 -7.44 20.38 30.69
C GLU A 162 -6.45 21.54 30.47
N ASP A 163 -5.60 21.89 31.45
CA ASP A 163 -4.54 22.89 31.23
C ASP A 163 -3.42 22.32 30.33
N PHE A 164 -2.67 23.21 29.69
CA PHE A 164 -1.51 22.87 28.88
C PHE A 164 -0.23 23.12 29.68
N ALA A 165 0.51 22.06 29.98
CA ALA A 165 1.79 22.16 30.64
C ALA A 165 2.92 22.09 29.60
N VAL A 166 3.84 23.06 29.65
CA VAL A 166 5.13 22.98 28.97
C VAL A 166 6.07 22.26 29.91
N ILE A 167 6.37 21.00 29.60
CA ILE A 167 7.18 20.13 30.44
C ILE A 167 8.53 19.83 29.78
N ALA A 168 9.53 19.64 30.63
CA ALA A 168 10.75 18.95 30.27
C ALA A 168 10.72 17.59 30.96
N TYR A 169 10.88 16.50 30.20
CA TYR A 169 10.93 15.18 30.80
C TYR A 169 12.06 14.34 30.25
N THR A 170 12.52 13.41 31.08
CA THR A 170 13.47 12.36 30.74
C THR A 170 12.86 11.03 31.16
N SER A 171 12.98 10.01 30.32
CA SER A 171 12.41 8.70 30.62
C SER A 171 13.50 7.67 30.85
N THR A 172 13.26 6.84 31.86
CA THR A 172 14.16 5.76 32.27
C THR A 172 13.37 4.48 32.44
N THR A 173 13.93 3.37 31.98
CA THR A 173 13.36 2.02 32.13
C THR A 173 14.43 1.12 32.71
N GLU A 174 14.11 0.36 33.75
CA GLU A 174 15.04 -0.59 34.39
C GLU A 174 16.40 0.05 34.79
N GLY A 175 16.39 1.34 35.16
CA GLY A 175 17.58 2.08 35.55
C GLY A 175 18.49 2.53 34.40
N LYS A 176 18.05 2.42 33.14
CA LYS A 176 18.74 2.94 31.95
C LYS A 176 17.85 3.93 31.19
N PRO A 177 18.42 4.97 30.56
CA PRO A 177 17.65 5.87 29.70
C PRO A 177 17.08 5.10 28.50
N LEU A 178 15.87 5.46 28.08
CA LEU A 178 15.15 4.73 27.03
C LEU A 178 15.96 4.63 25.73
N ASP A 179 16.66 5.70 25.34
CA ASP A 179 17.51 5.74 24.14
C ASP A 179 18.65 4.71 24.18
N GLU A 180 19.20 4.45 25.37
CA GLU A 180 20.26 3.47 25.57
C GLU A 180 19.70 2.04 25.67
N PHE A 181 18.49 1.89 26.22
CA PHE A 181 17.80 0.61 26.28
C PHE A 181 17.34 0.14 24.89
N LEU A 182 16.81 1.04 24.06
CA LEU A 182 16.34 0.75 22.70
C LEU A 182 17.47 0.72 21.65
N GLY A 183 18.67 1.22 21.98
CA GLY A 183 19.80 1.34 21.04
C GLY A 183 19.50 2.23 19.82
N LYS A 184 18.41 2.99 19.89
CA LYS A 184 17.87 3.90 18.88
C LYS A 184 17.27 5.09 19.60
N PRO A 185 17.22 6.28 18.97
CA PRO A 185 16.52 7.41 19.57
C PRO A 185 15.08 6.98 19.87
N ALA A 186 14.71 7.00 21.15
CA ALA A 186 13.36 6.69 21.63
C ALA A 186 12.33 7.76 21.18
N GLY A 187 12.77 8.70 20.34
CA GLY A 187 11.95 9.71 19.69
C GLY A 187 11.28 10.60 20.71
N TYR A 188 9.95 10.64 20.67
CA TYR A 188 9.14 11.40 21.61
C TYR A 188 9.11 10.79 23.03
N LEU A 189 9.64 9.58 23.26
CA LEU A 189 9.65 8.98 24.59
C LEU A 189 10.94 9.20 25.37
N GLY A 190 12.11 9.31 24.73
CA GLY A 190 13.43 9.35 25.43
C GLY A 190 13.62 10.56 26.33
N GLY A 191 13.25 11.73 25.82
CA GLY A 191 13.22 12.96 26.60
C GLY A 191 13.14 14.17 25.70
N ARG A 192 12.37 15.16 26.14
CA ARG A 192 12.20 16.39 25.39
C ARG A 192 12.08 17.56 26.33
N ASP A 193 12.77 18.64 25.97
CA ASP A 193 12.68 19.92 26.64
C ASP A 193 11.64 20.79 25.90
N GLY A 194 10.68 21.35 26.64
CA GLY A 194 9.64 22.21 26.07
C GLY A 194 8.54 21.45 25.32
N PHE A 195 8.22 20.23 25.75
CA PHE A 195 7.09 19.49 25.19
C PHE A 195 5.77 20.03 25.74
N TRP A 196 4.82 20.30 24.84
CA TRP A 196 3.49 20.76 25.21
C TRP A 196 2.58 19.54 25.39
N VAL A 197 2.06 19.37 26.60
CA VAL A 197 1.10 18.32 26.92
C VAL A 197 -0.18 18.94 27.45
N ARG A 198 -1.34 18.53 26.91
CA ARG A 198 -2.63 18.81 27.54
C ARG A 198 -2.81 17.82 28.68
N LEU A 199 -3.17 18.31 29.86
CA LEU A 199 -3.45 17.49 31.03
C LEU A 199 -4.81 16.84 30.89
N ASN A 200 -4.92 15.87 29.97
CA ASN A 200 -6.09 15.05 29.74
C ASN A 200 -5.70 13.56 29.80
N GLU A 201 -6.57 12.70 30.29
CA GLU A 201 -6.31 11.27 30.50
C GLU A 201 -5.92 10.53 29.22
N GLU A 202 -6.38 11.01 28.07
CA GLU A 202 -6.07 10.45 26.75
C GLU A 202 -4.83 11.07 26.07
N SER A 203 -4.30 12.16 26.64
CA SER A 203 -3.15 12.85 26.05
C SER A 203 -1.84 12.22 26.50
N PHE A 204 -1.05 11.77 25.53
CA PHE A 204 0.26 11.10 25.68
C PHE A 204 0.19 9.64 26.11
N LEU A 205 -0.04 9.36 27.40
CA LEU A 205 -0.16 8.00 27.93
C LEU A 205 -1.18 7.98 29.07
N PRO A 206 -1.99 6.91 29.18
CA PRO A 206 -2.98 6.80 30.25
C PRO A 206 -2.31 6.86 31.62
N GLY A 207 -2.82 7.73 32.51
CA GLY A 207 -2.28 7.93 33.86
C GLY A 207 -1.07 8.87 33.97
N PHE A 208 -0.51 9.35 32.85
CA PHE A 208 0.58 10.34 32.87
C PHE A 208 0.10 11.73 33.32
N ALA A 209 -0.97 12.23 32.70
CA ALA A 209 -1.53 13.55 32.99
C ALA A 209 -2.03 13.69 34.44
N VAL A 210 -2.71 12.65 34.96
CA VAL A 210 -3.29 12.63 36.32
C VAL A 210 -2.21 12.80 37.40
N GLN A 211 -1.00 12.28 37.17
CA GLN A 211 0.10 12.43 38.13
C GLN A 211 0.72 13.84 38.11
N LEU A 212 0.52 14.60 37.03
CA LEU A 212 1.01 15.97 36.89
C LEU A 212 -0.01 17.03 37.36
N GLU A 213 -1.27 16.65 37.53
CA GLU A 213 -2.28 17.52 38.13
C GLU A 213 -1.91 17.88 39.58
N GLY A 214 -2.10 19.16 39.93
CA GLY A 214 -1.80 19.71 41.24
C GLY A 214 -0.34 20.16 41.45
N LEU A 215 0.54 19.98 40.47
CA LEU A 215 1.93 20.48 40.53
C LEU A 215 2.02 21.98 40.17
N ASN A 216 2.94 22.69 40.81
CA ASN A 216 3.23 24.07 40.47
C ASN A 216 4.30 24.19 39.38
N VAL A 217 4.36 25.36 38.75
CA VAL A 217 5.44 25.71 37.82
C VAL A 217 6.79 25.64 38.55
N GLY A 218 7.74 24.90 37.97
CA GLY A 218 9.08 24.68 38.52
C GLY A 218 9.22 23.41 39.36
N GLU A 219 8.13 22.70 39.66
CA GLU A 219 8.20 21.43 40.39
C GLU A 219 8.61 20.28 39.48
N THR A 220 9.37 19.33 40.04
CA THR A 220 9.80 18.10 39.37
C THR A 220 9.12 16.92 40.05
N ARG A 221 8.60 15.98 39.25
CA ARG A 221 7.92 14.78 39.73
C ARG A 221 8.31 13.57 38.89
N ASP A 222 8.52 12.45 39.57
CA ASP A 222 8.68 11.14 38.94
C ASP A 222 7.31 10.52 38.68
N VAL A 223 6.99 10.32 37.40
CA VAL A 223 5.74 9.75 36.91
C VAL A 223 6.02 8.36 36.38
N THR A 224 5.44 7.34 37.01
CA THR A 224 5.61 5.95 36.54
C THR A 224 4.40 5.57 35.68
N VAL A 225 4.65 5.13 34.45
CA VAL A 225 3.61 4.73 33.49
C VAL A 225 3.92 3.35 32.93
N THR A 226 2.92 2.48 32.91
CA THR A 226 2.99 1.17 32.27
C THR A 226 2.55 1.29 30.81
N ILE A 227 3.41 0.89 29.88
CA ILE A 227 3.09 0.92 28.45
C ILE A 227 2.26 -0.33 28.11
N GLY A 228 1.09 -0.13 27.51
CA GLY A 228 0.20 -1.23 27.12
C GLY A 228 0.77 -2.09 25.98
N ASP A 229 0.26 -3.32 25.86
CA ASP A 229 0.67 -4.29 24.83
C ASP A 229 0.39 -3.84 23.39
N ASP A 230 -0.49 -2.85 23.21
CA ASP A 230 -0.86 -2.29 21.91
C ASP A 230 0.17 -1.29 21.35
N PHE A 231 1.20 -0.94 22.14
CA PHE A 231 2.11 0.11 21.78
C PHE A 231 2.98 -0.24 20.55
N PRO A 232 3.27 0.69 19.62
CA PRO A 232 4.00 0.39 18.39
C PRO A 232 5.42 -0.16 18.59
N LEU A 233 6.06 0.14 19.72
CA LEU A 233 7.39 -0.36 20.07
C LEU A 233 7.27 -1.68 20.86
N SER A 234 7.57 -2.79 20.17
CA SER A 234 7.58 -4.14 20.76
C SER A 234 8.43 -4.24 22.02
N ASP A 235 9.55 -3.52 22.08
CA ASP A 235 10.53 -3.57 23.17
C ASP A 235 10.06 -2.89 24.47
N LEU A 236 9.01 -2.08 24.38
CA LEU A 236 8.45 -1.33 25.52
C LEU A 236 7.08 -1.84 25.97
N ARG A 237 6.47 -2.81 25.25
CA ARG A 237 5.17 -3.39 25.62
C ARG A 237 5.26 -4.07 26.99
N GLY A 238 4.34 -3.73 27.88
CA GLY A 238 4.24 -4.29 29.23
C GLY A 238 5.33 -3.83 30.20
N LYS A 239 6.18 -2.88 29.81
CA LYS A 239 7.24 -2.33 30.69
C LYS A 239 6.78 -1.07 31.42
N GLU A 240 7.30 -0.91 32.62
CA GLU A 240 7.18 0.32 33.40
C GLU A 240 8.27 1.31 33.00
N VAL A 241 7.86 2.54 32.70
CA VAL A 241 8.75 3.64 32.38
C VAL A 241 8.57 4.73 33.43
N VAL A 242 9.69 5.14 34.02
CA VAL A 242 9.73 6.25 34.97
C VAL A 242 10.13 7.51 34.20
N PHE A 243 9.19 8.44 34.12
CA PHE A 243 9.37 9.76 33.53
C PHE A 243 9.67 10.76 34.64
N ASN A 244 10.88 11.29 34.70
CA ASN A 244 11.18 12.46 35.52
C ASN A 244 10.72 13.69 34.75
N VAL A 245 9.63 14.32 35.21
CA VAL A 245 8.96 15.44 34.54
C VAL A 245 9.13 16.71 35.37
N THR A 246 9.59 17.79 34.75
CA THR A 246 9.66 19.14 35.31
C THR A 246 8.70 20.06 34.56
N ILE A 247 7.81 20.73 35.29
CA ILE A 247 6.91 21.74 34.70
C ILE A 247 7.66 23.06 34.55
N LYS A 248 7.81 23.56 33.32
CA LYS A 248 8.46 24.85 33.06
C LYS A 248 7.48 26.00 32.99
N GLU A 249 6.33 25.79 32.35
CA GLU A 249 5.27 26.79 32.22
C GLU A 249 3.91 26.08 32.25
N LEU A 250 2.91 26.73 32.83
CA LEU A 250 1.50 26.33 32.70
C LEU A 250 0.78 27.35 31.83
N LYS A 251 -0.06 26.85 30.93
CA LYS A 251 -0.88 27.66 30.03
C LYS A 251 -2.32 27.18 30.11
N SER A 252 -3.26 28.11 30.18
CA SER A 252 -4.68 27.79 30.03
C SER A 252 -5.08 27.99 28.58
N ALA A 253 -5.80 27.03 28.02
CA ALA A 253 -6.45 27.21 26.73
C ALA A 253 -7.70 28.06 26.93
N LYS A 254 -7.65 29.32 26.49
CA LYS A 254 -8.82 30.16 26.45
C LYS A 254 -9.53 29.89 25.14
N LEU A 255 -10.59 29.09 25.21
CA LEU A 255 -11.43 28.77 24.06
C LEU A 255 -12.02 30.08 23.52
N PRO A 256 -11.64 30.52 22.30
CA PRO A 256 -12.25 31.69 21.68
C PRO A 256 -13.76 31.52 21.58
N GLU A 257 -14.50 32.62 21.75
CA GLU A 257 -15.95 32.61 21.59
C GLU A 257 -16.33 32.27 20.14
N LEU A 258 -17.57 31.79 19.97
CA LEU A 258 -18.12 31.29 18.71
C LEU A 258 -18.51 32.43 17.76
N ASP A 259 -17.60 33.37 17.53
CA ASP A 259 -17.90 34.64 16.85
C ASP A 259 -17.20 34.77 15.48
N ASP A 260 -17.57 35.81 14.73
CA ASP A 260 -17.03 36.07 13.40
C ASP A 260 -15.51 36.33 13.38
N GLU A 261 -14.91 36.69 14.53
CA GLU A 261 -13.44 36.79 14.66
C GLU A 261 -12.76 35.42 14.58
N LEU A 262 -13.33 34.39 15.21
CA LEU A 262 -12.87 33.01 15.07
C LEU A 262 -13.12 32.53 13.64
N ALA A 263 -14.27 32.89 13.06
CA ALA A 263 -14.59 32.53 11.70
C ALA A 263 -13.56 33.08 10.70
N ALA A 264 -13.15 34.34 10.88
CA ALA A 264 -12.08 34.97 10.09
C ALA A 264 -10.71 34.31 10.29
N LYS A 265 -10.38 33.85 11.51
CA LYS A 265 -9.15 33.07 11.78
C LYS A 265 -9.18 31.69 11.10
N LEU A 266 -10.33 31.03 11.04
CA LEU A 266 -10.50 29.71 10.43
C LEU A 266 -10.53 29.79 8.89
N ALA A 267 -11.26 30.76 8.36
CA ALA A 267 -11.38 31.01 6.93
C ALA A 267 -11.53 32.51 6.68
N PRO A 268 -10.54 33.15 6.02
CA PRO A 268 -10.57 34.60 5.80
C PRO A 268 -11.81 34.99 4.97
N GLY A 269 -12.66 35.84 5.55
CA GLY A 269 -13.85 36.40 4.91
C GLY A 269 -15.13 35.56 5.03
N LYS A 270 -15.18 34.55 5.89
CA LYS A 270 -16.39 33.74 6.12
C LYS A 270 -17.03 34.02 7.49
N THR A 271 -18.34 33.88 7.58
CA THR A 271 -19.10 33.97 8.84
C THR A 271 -19.14 32.64 9.58
N MET A 272 -19.53 32.67 10.86
CA MET A 272 -19.69 31.44 11.64
C MET A 272 -20.76 30.49 11.05
N GLU A 273 -21.83 31.03 10.45
CA GLU A 273 -22.86 30.22 9.77
C GLU A 273 -22.30 29.51 8.54
N GLU A 274 -21.52 30.20 7.71
CA GLU A 274 -20.87 29.61 6.55
C GLU A 274 -19.88 28.50 6.93
N ILE A 275 -19.16 28.66 8.05
CA ILE A 275 -18.25 27.63 8.57
C ILE A 275 -19.02 26.41 9.03
N LYS A 276 -20.14 26.59 9.75
CA LYS A 276 -21.02 25.48 10.14
C LYS A 276 -21.54 24.72 8.92
N ASP A 277 -21.93 25.43 7.87
CA ASP A 277 -22.39 24.79 6.63
C ASP A 277 -21.25 24.07 5.89
N ILE A 278 -20.05 24.61 5.86
CA ILE A 278 -18.87 23.93 5.29
C ILE A 278 -18.54 22.66 6.08
N ILE A 279 -18.56 22.73 7.41
CA ILE A 279 -18.35 21.56 8.28
C ILE A 279 -19.44 20.52 8.00
N ARG A 280 -20.71 20.93 7.95
CA ARG A 280 -21.83 20.03 7.62
C ARG A 280 -21.63 19.34 6.27
N GLN A 281 -21.30 20.10 5.22
CA GLN A 281 -21.05 19.55 3.88
C GLN A 281 -19.87 18.58 3.87
N ASN A 282 -18.76 18.93 4.54
CA ASN A 282 -17.60 18.05 4.63
C ASN A 282 -17.93 16.75 5.37
N MET A 283 -18.66 16.82 6.49
CA MET A 283 -19.10 15.65 7.24
C MET A 283 -20.06 14.77 6.43
N GLU A 284 -20.98 15.37 5.66
CA GLU A 284 -21.85 14.63 4.76
C GLU A 284 -21.06 13.91 3.66
N ILE A 285 -20.06 14.57 3.07
CA ILE A 285 -19.20 13.97 2.04
C ILE A 285 -18.39 12.81 2.64
N GLU A 286 -17.77 13.01 3.80
CA GLU A 286 -17.01 11.95 4.49
C GLU A 286 -17.90 10.76 4.88
N ARG A 287 -19.08 11.02 5.44
CA ARG A 287 -20.02 9.96 5.85
C ARG A 287 -20.55 9.21 4.62
N ARG A 288 -20.82 9.91 3.52
CA ARG A 288 -21.19 9.29 2.24
C ARG A 288 -20.07 8.40 1.70
N ARG A 289 -18.83 8.88 1.68
CA ARG A 289 -17.65 8.08 1.27
C ARG A 289 -17.49 6.85 2.14
N LYS A 290 -17.51 7.00 3.47
CA LYS A 290 -17.45 5.86 4.41
C LYS A 290 -18.57 4.85 4.16
N ILE A 291 -19.78 5.33 3.94
CA ILE A 291 -20.92 4.46 3.64
C ILE A 291 -20.73 3.73 2.31
N ASP A 292 -20.27 4.42 1.27
CA ASP A 292 -20.02 3.81 -0.04
C ASP A 292 -18.88 2.78 0.04
N ASP A 293 -17.79 3.08 0.75
CA ASP A 293 -16.71 2.13 1.03
C ASP A 293 -17.22 0.92 1.83
N MET A 294 -18.06 1.14 2.85
CA MET A 294 -18.69 0.06 3.61
C MET A 294 -19.59 -0.81 2.73
N LYS A 295 -20.38 -0.22 1.82
CA LYS A 295 -21.22 -0.96 0.89
C LYS A 295 -20.35 -1.83 -0.03
N VAL A 296 -19.31 -1.25 -0.62
CA VAL A 296 -18.39 -1.97 -1.50
C VAL A 296 -17.74 -3.12 -0.75
N ASN A 297 -17.24 -2.89 0.46
CA ASN A 297 -16.62 -3.91 1.28
C ASN A 297 -17.59 -5.05 1.63
N GLN A 298 -18.82 -4.74 2.05
CA GLN A 298 -19.84 -5.79 2.32
C GLN A 298 -20.18 -6.60 1.08
N ILE A 299 -20.26 -5.96 -0.10
CA ILE A 299 -20.54 -6.62 -1.37
C ILE A 299 -19.37 -7.53 -1.77
N VAL A 300 -18.13 -7.02 -1.67
CA VAL A 300 -16.91 -7.78 -1.98
C VAL A 300 -16.75 -8.95 -1.03
N GLU A 301 -16.97 -8.76 0.26
CA GLU A 301 -16.93 -9.83 1.27
C GLU A 301 -17.99 -10.91 0.98
N HIS A 302 -19.21 -10.49 0.64
CA HIS A 302 -20.26 -11.43 0.26
C HIS A 302 -19.90 -12.23 -1.00
N PHE A 303 -19.37 -11.58 -2.05
CA PHE A 303 -18.93 -12.30 -3.25
C PHE A 303 -17.72 -13.19 -2.99
N ASN A 304 -16.74 -12.75 -2.22
CA ASN A 304 -15.60 -13.58 -1.81
C ASN A 304 -16.05 -14.82 -1.01
N SER A 305 -17.15 -14.73 -0.25
CA SER A 305 -17.70 -15.90 0.46
C SER A 305 -18.45 -16.88 -0.44
N LEU A 306 -18.88 -16.44 -1.63
CA LEU A 306 -19.66 -17.26 -2.58
C LEU A 306 -18.79 -17.83 -3.70
N VAL A 307 -17.70 -17.16 -4.05
CA VAL A 307 -16.79 -17.55 -5.13
C VAL A 307 -15.58 -18.22 -4.53
N ASP A 308 -15.49 -19.53 -4.72
CA ASP A 308 -14.27 -20.28 -4.49
C ASP A 308 -13.55 -20.45 -5.83
N PHE A 309 -12.35 -19.87 -5.95
CA PHE A 309 -11.51 -20.01 -7.13
C PHE A 309 -10.05 -20.18 -6.72
N GLU A 310 -9.32 -21.05 -7.42
CA GLU A 310 -7.90 -21.22 -7.19
C GLU A 310 -7.14 -19.97 -7.63
N ILE A 311 -6.51 -19.29 -6.68
CA ILE A 311 -5.57 -18.21 -6.96
C ILE A 311 -4.22 -18.85 -7.34
N PRO A 312 -3.63 -18.50 -8.49
CA PRO A 312 -2.29 -18.99 -8.84
C PRO A 312 -1.25 -18.54 -7.79
N GLU A 313 -0.43 -19.47 -7.30
CA GLU A 313 0.59 -19.19 -6.24
C GLU A 313 1.72 -18.25 -6.68
N GLU A 314 1.85 -17.98 -7.99
CA GLU A 314 2.91 -17.14 -8.57
C GLU A 314 2.51 -15.64 -8.71
N LEU A 315 1.31 -15.27 -8.25
CA LEU A 315 0.74 -13.91 -8.32
C LEU A 315 0.76 -13.20 -6.96
#